data_AF-A0A8W8MYJ9-F1
#
_entry.id   AF-A0A8W8MYJ9-F1
#
_cell.length_a   1.000
_cell.length_b   1.000
_cell.length_c   1.000
_cell.angle_alpha   90.00
_cell.angle_beta   90.00
_cell.angle_gamma   90.00
#
_symmetry.space_group_name_H-M   'P 1'
#
loop_
_entity.id
_entity.type
_entity.pdbx_description
1 polymer ?
#
loop_
_entity_poly.entity_id
_entity_poly.type
_entity_poly.pdbx_seq_one_letter_code
_entity_poly.pdbx_strand_id
1 'polypeptide(L)'
;RIFSVSPAKRQSTANFRMTRTTLTLLLITLIQWVSFLPYFGLLFTKSFNKDFLRNMTRDDQTLYNIGILSHFLSSGVNPYMYGFFSGDFRKECKKAFIAMKKSLK
;
A
#
# COMPACT_ATOMS: atom_id res chain seq x y z
N ARG A 1 -5.58 -47.50 -14.58
CA ARG A 1 -4.55 -46.77 -13.78
C ARG A 1 -4.30 -45.39 -14.39
N ILE A 2 -5.08 -44.34 -14.10
CA ILE A 2 -4.76 -42.96 -14.52
C ILE A 2 -5.64 -42.05 -13.63
N PHE A 3 -5.22 -41.08 -12.81
CA PHE A 3 -4.04 -40.23 -12.69
C PHE A 3 -3.66 -40.07 -11.20
N SER A 4 -2.41 -40.34 -10.82
CA SER A 4 -1.86 -39.77 -9.58
C SER A 4 -1.35 -38.36 -9.88
N VAL A 5 -2.20 -37.36 -9.72
CA VAL A 5 -1.74 -35.97 -9.68
C VAL A 5 -0.90 -35.83 -8.41
N SER A 6 0.44 -35.83 -8.55
CA SER A 6 1.35 -35.68 -7.42
C SER A 6 1.03 -34.39 -6.63
N PRO A 7 0.63 -34.48 -5.34
CA PRO A 7 0.20 -33.33 -4.55
C PRO A 7 1.34 -32.31 -4.30
N ALA A 8 2.60 -32.75 -4.38
CA ALA A 8 3.78 -31.94 -4.12
C ALA A 8 3.90 -30.69 -5.03
N LYS A 9 3.54 -30.81 -6.32
CA LYS A 9 3.67 -29.69 -7.26
C LYS A 9 2.59 -28.61 -7.06
N ARG A 10 1.38 -29.02 -6.63
CA ARG A 10 0.27 -28.10 -6.32
C ARG A 10 0.55 -27.31 -5.04
N GLN A 11 1.13 -27.96 -4.03
CA GLN A 11 1.43 -27.34 -2.73
C GLN A 11 2.57 -26.31 -2.81
N SER A 12 3.63 -26.56 -3.59
CA SER A 12 4.70 -25.59 -3.83
C SER A 12 4.18 -24.27 -4.44
N THR A 13 3.29 -24.35 -5.43
CA THR A 13 2.70 -23.15 -6.06
C THR A 13 1.71 -22.42 -5.14
N ALA A 14 0.97 -23.14 -4.29
CA ALA A 14 0.07 -22.55 -3.31
C ALA A 14 0.85 -21.80 -2.23
N ASN A 15 1.93 -22.39 -1.71
CA ASN A 15 2.82 -21.78 -0.74
C ASN A 15 3.47 -20.50 -1.31
N PHE A 16 3.98 -20.56 -2.55
CA PHE A 16 4.57 -19.39 -3.21
C PHE A 16 3.56 -18.23 -3.38
N ARG A 17 2.31 -18.53 -3.74
CA ARG A 17 1.24 -17.52 -3.83
C ARG A 17 0.88 -16.95 -2.45
N MET A 18 0.81 -17.80 -1.43
CA MET A 18 0.52 -17.38 -0.06
C MET A 18 1.62 -16.47 0.49
N THR A 19 2.89 -16.84 0.32
CA THR A 19 4.05 -16.00 0.72
C THR A 19 4.02 -14.65 0.02
N ARG A 20 3.68 -14.60 -1.27
CA ARG A 20 3.58 -13.36 -2.04
C ARG A 20 2.47 -12.43 -1.53
N THR A 21 1.31 -12.98 -1.18
CA THR A 21 0.22 -12.20 -0.58
C THR A 21 0.61 -11.67 0.79
N THR A 22 1.19 -12.51 1.66
CA THR A 22 1.65 -12.09 2.98
C THR A 22 2.73 -11.01 2.91
N LEU A 23 3.67 -11.14 1.98
CA LEU A 23 4.71 -10.13 1.75
C LEU A 23 4.12 -8.81 1.23
N THR A 24 3.09 -8.88 0.37
CA THR A 24 2.37 -7.68 -0.09
C THR A 24 1.68 -6.97 1.09
N LEU A 25 1.00 -7.72 1.97
CA LEU A 25 0.37 -7.17 3.17
C LEU A 25 1.39 -6.59 4.16
N LEU A 26 2.54 -7.25 4.31
CA LEU A 26 3.67 -6.75 5.11
C LEU A 26 4.21 -5.43 4.55
N LEU A 27 4.40 -5.34 3.24
CA LEU A 27 4.89 -4.10 2.62
C LEU A 27 3.87 -2.96 2.73
N ILE A 28 2.57 -3.25 2.53
CA ILE A 28 1.51 -2.26 2.74
C ILE A 28 1.55 -1.72 4.17
N THR A 29 1.63 -2.60 5.16
CA THR A 29 1.72 -2.20 6.57
C THR A 29 2.99 -1.41 6.87
N LEU A 30 4.15 -1.81 6.36
CA LEU A 30 5.39 -1.05 6.53
C LEU A 30 5.30 0.36 5.91
N ILE A 31 4.79 0.47 4.67
CA ILE A 31 4.63 1.76 4.00
C ILE A 31 3.61 2.62 4.74
N GLN A 32 2.54 2.04 5.28
CA GLN A 32 1.58 2.73 6.14
C GLN A 32 2.29 3.38 7.33
N TRP A 33 3.10 2.62 8.07
CA TRP A 33 3.82 3.12 9.23
C TRP A 33 4.80 4.24 8.86
N VAL A 34 5.57 4.07 7.78
CA VAL A 34 6.50 5.09 7.29
C VAL A 34 5.77 6.36 6.83
N SER A 35 4.59 6.23 6.22
CA SER A 35 3.79 7.38 5.76
C SER A 35 3.21 8.21 6.92
N PHE A 36 2.90 7.56 8.04
CA PHE A 36 2.34 8.20 9.23
C PHE A 36 3.39 8.75 10.19
N LEU A 37 4.63 8.25 10.14
CA LEU A 37 5.72 8.70 11.02
C LEU A 37 5.95 10.22 10.98
N PRO A 38 6.06 10.86 9.80
CA PRO A 38 6.27 12.31 9.71
C PRO A 38 5.09 13.09 10.30
N TYR A 39 3.87 12.63 10.04
CA TYR A 39 2.65 13.23 10.57
C TYR A 39 2.60 13.18 12.10
N PHE A 40 2.94 12.04 12.70
CA PHE A 40 3.01 11.93 14.17
C PHE A 40 4.12 12.81 14.75
N GLY A 41 5.30 12.85 14.13
CA GLY A 41 6.38 13.74 14.55
C GLY A 41 5.93 15.20 14.59
N LEU A 42 5.23 15.65 13.54
CA LEU A 42 4.67 17.01 13.48
C LEU A 42 3.56 17.25 14.50
N LEU A 43 2.73 16.25 14.78
CA LEU A 43 1.69 16.36 15.81
C LEU A 43 2.30 16.53 17.21
N PHE A 44 3.37 15.79 17.51
CA PHE A 44 4.09 15.94 18.77
C PHE A 44 4.78 17.30 18.87
N THR A 45 5.51 17.75 17.84
CA THR A 45 6.17 19.07 17.88
C THR A 45 5.17 20.20 18.06
N LYS A 46 4.03 20.14 17.36
CA LYS A 46 2.91 21.09 17.54
C LYS A 46 2.31 21.03 18.95
N SER A 47 2.22 19.84 19.55
CA SER A 47 1.61 19.67 20.88
C SER A 47 2.51 20.16 22.01
N PHE A 48 3.82 20.00 21.89
CA PHE A 48 4.78 20.42 22.92
C PHE A 48 5.28 21.85 22.75
N ASN A 49 5.16 22.45 21.55
CA ASN A 49 5.59 23.81 21.27
C ASN A 49 4.49 24.61 20.57
N LYS A 50 3.75 25.42 21.34
CA LYS A 50 2.64 26.24 20.84
C LYS A 50 3.08 27.38 19.90
N ASP A 51 4.35 27.79 19.95
CA ASP A 51 4.92 28.84 19.10
C ASP A 51 5.63 28.28 17.85
N PHE A 52 5.65 26.96 17.68
CA PHE A 52 6.30 26.29 16.55
C PHE A 52 5.79 26.79 15.19
N LEU A 53 4.48 27.02 15.07
CA LEU A 53 3.87 27.51 13.83
C LEU A 53 4.15 29.00 13.55
N ARG A 54 4.50 29.78 14.59
CA ARG A 54 4.73 31.23 14.47
C ARG A 54 6.16 31.57 14.06
N ASN A 55 7.11 30.71 14.41
CA ASN A 55 8.54 30.93 14.17
C ASN A 55 9.09 30.12 12.98
N MET A 56 8.22 29.63 12.10
CA MET A 56 8.63 28.78 10.98
C MET A 56 9.20 29.58 9.81
N THR A 57 10.42 29.23 9.41
CA THR A 57 11.05 29.68 8.17
C THR A 57 10.31 29.11 6.95
N ARG A 58 10.50 29.68 5.75
CA ARG A 58 9.87 29.17 4.52
C ARG A 58 10.19 27.70 4.24
N ASP A 59 11.41 27.27 4.52
CA ASP A 59 11.84 25.89 4.33
C ASP A 59 11.14 24.96 5.33
N ASP A 60 10.99 25.41 6.59
CA ASP A 60 10.27 24.68 7.63
C ASP A 60 8.78 24.51 7.29
N GLN A 61 8.15 25.53 6.72
CA GLN A 61 6.75 25.45 6.26
C GLN A 61 6.60 24.43 5.13
N THR A 62 7.59 24.36 4.23
CA THR A 62 7.58 23.39 3.13
C THR A 62 7.72 21.97 3.67
N LEU A 63 8.66 21.73 4.58
CA LEU A 63 8.85 20.43 5.21
C LEU A 63 7.63 20.02 6.06
N TYR A 64 7.02 20.98 6.75
CA TYR A 64 5.78 20.78 7.51
C TYR A 64 4.62 20.35 6.59
N ASN A 65 4.45 21.03 5.46
CA ASN A 65 3.43 20.66 4.47
C ASN A 65 3.70 19.26 3.89
N ILE A 66 4.96 18.92 3.60
CA ILE A 66 5.33 17.56 3.15
C ILE A 66 4.99 16.51 4.22
N GLY A 67 5.31 16.77 5.48
CA GLY A 67 5.02 15.84 6.59
C GLY A 67 3.53 15.73 6.91
N ILE A 68 2.74 16.78 6.67
CA ILE A 68 1.28 16.65 6.66
C ILE A 68 0.87 15.82 5.47
N LEU A 69 1.33 16.09 4.26
CA LEU A 69 0.89 15.36 3.07
C LEU A 69 1.32 13.89 3.07
N SER A 70 2.33 13.51 3.86
CA SER A 70 2.85 12.14 3.89
C SER A 70 1.80 11.10 4.28
N HIS A 71 0.83 11.43 5.14
CA HIS A 71 -0.19 10.45 5.53
C HIS A 71 -1.12 10.05 4.37
N PHE A 72 -1.28 10.91 3.35
CA PHE A 72 -2.08 10.59 2.16
C PHE A 72 -1.43 9.52 1.27
N LEU A 73 -0.12 9.30 1.39
CA LEU A 73 0.56 8.21 0.67
C LEU A 73 -0.07 6.85 1.01
N SER A 74 -0.55 6.66 2.24
CA SER A 74 -1.26 5.43 2.63
C SER A 74 -2.45 5.09 1.74
N SER A 75 -3.22 6.09 1.33
CA SER A 75 -4.43 5.91 0.53
C SER A 75 -4.09 5.56 -0.93
N GLY A 76 -2.99 6.09 -1.45
CA GLY A 76 -2.53 5.83 -2.81
C GLY A 76 -1.74 4.53 -2.95
N VAL A 77 -0.95 4.16 -1.95
CA VAL A 77 -0.03 3.02 -1.98
C VAL A 77 -0.77 1.70 -2.19
N ASN A 78 -1.94 1.51 -1.58
CA ASN A 78 -2.69 0.26 -1.65
C ASN A 78 -2.91 -0.22 -3.11
N PRO A 79 -3.52 0.57 -4.02
CA PRO A 79 -3.60 0.26 -5.45
C PRO A 79 -2.27 -0.05 -6.13
N TYR A 80 -1.19 0.68 -5.83
CA TYR A 80 0.12 0.41 -6.41
C TYR A 80 0.68 -0.91 -5.90
N MET A 81 0.50 -1.24 -4.63
CA MET A 81 0.98 -2.49 -4.05
C MET A 81 0.28 -3.69 -4.66
N TYR A 82 -1.05 -3.67 -4.76
CA TYR A 82 -1.79 -4.73 -5.45
C TYR A 82 -1.50 -4.74 -6.96
N GLY A 83 -1.40 -3.56 -7.56
CA GLY A 83 -1.11 -3.35 -8.97
C GLY A 83 0.28 -3.80 -9.39
N PHE A 84 1.32 -3.73 -8.55
CA PHE A 84 2.67 -4.20 -8.85
C PHE A 84 2.92 -5.63 -8.36
N PHE A 85 2.45 -5.96 -7.17
CA PHE A 85 2.84 -7.18 -6.48
C PHE A 85 1.81 -8.30 -6.54
N SER A 86 0.55 -8.06 -6.94
CA SER A 86 -0.44 -9.13 -7.08
C SER A 86 -0.81 -9.41 -8.54
N GLY A 87 -0.23 -10.47 -9.09
CA GLY A 87 -0.56 -10.94 -10.45
C GLY A 87 -2.01 -11.44 -10.58
N ASP A 88 -2.58 -11.96 -9.50
CA ASP A 88 -3.98 -12.41 -9.46
C ASP A 88 -4.92 -11.21 -9.37
N PHE A 89 -4.58 -10.17 -8.60
CA PHE A 89 -5.33 -8.90 -8.59
C PHE A 89 -5.41 -8.28 -9.98
N ARG A 90 -4.29 -8.22 -10.73
CA ARG A 90 -4.30 -7.72 -12.12
C ARG A 90 -5.26 -8.50 -13.03
N LYS A 91 -5.34 -9.82 -12.87
CA LYS A 91 -6.24 -10.66 -13.67
C LYS A 91 -7.70 -10.36 -13.33
N GLU A 92 -8.03 -10.24 -12.06
CA GLU A 92 -9.40 -9.90 -11.62
C GLU A 92 -9.78 -8.48 -12.02
N CYS A 93 -8.89 -7.49 -11.92
CA CYS A 93 -9.14 -6.14 -12.44
C CYS A 93 -9.41 -6.13 -13.95
N LYS A 94 -8.64 -6.91 -14.73
CA LYS A 94 -8.90 -7.04 -16.18
C LYS A 94 -10.27 -7.67 -16.45
N LYS A 95 -10.64 -8.72 -15.72
CA LYS A 95 -11.98 -9.33 -15.84
C LYS A 95 -13.09 -8.34 -15.50
N ALA A 96 -12.96 -7.62 -14.39
CA ALA A 96 -13.91 -6.60 -13.96
C ALA A 96 -14.05 -5.49 -14.99
N PHE A 97 -12.94 -5.02 -15.56
CA PHE A 97 -12.95 -3.99 -16.62
C PHE A 97 -13.63 -4.48 -17.91
N ILE A 98 -13.36 -5.71 -18.33
CA ILE A 98 -14.03 -6.31 -19.50
C ILE A 98 -15.53 -6.46 -19.23
N ALA A 99 -15.92 -6.91 -18.05
CA ALA A 99 -17.33 -7.04 -17.65
C ALA A 99 -18.04 -5.68 -17.63
N MET A 100 -17.41 -4.65 -17.07
CA MET A 100 -17.93 -3.28 -17.07
C MET A 100 -18.12 -2.75 -18.49
N LYS A 101 -17.12 -2.94 -19.37
CA LYS A 101 -17.21 -2.56 -20.79
C LYS A 101 -18.34 -3.28 -21.53
N LYS A 102 -18.62 -4.53 -21.15
CA LYS A 102 -19.74 -5.31 -21.70
C LYS A 102 -21.10 -4.82 -21.21
N SER A 103 -21.20 -4.31 -19.98
CA SER A 103 -22.43 -3.74 -19.42
C SER A 103 -22.79 -2.36 -19.96
N LEU A 104 -21.82 -1.66 -20.55
CA LEU A 104 -21.99 -0.34 -21.18
C LEU A 104 -22.37 -0.43 -22.67
N LYS A 105 -22.49 -1.65 -23.21
CA LYS A 105 -22.81 -1.96 -24.60
C LYS A 105 -24.18 -2.61 -24.66
#